data_AF-A0A2I3H265-F1
#
_entry.id   AF-A0A2I3H265-F1
#
_cell.length_a   1.000
_cell.length_b   1.000
_cell.length_c   1.000
_cell.angle_alpha   90.00
_cell.angle_beta   90.00
_cell.angle_gamma   90.00
#
_symmetry.space_group_name_H-M   'P 1'
#
loop_
_entity.id
_entity.type
_entity.pdbx_description
1 polymer ?
#
loop_
_entity_poly.entity_id
_entity_poly.type
_entity_poly.pdbx_seq_one_letter_code
_entity_poly.pdbx_strand_id
1 'polypeptide(L)'
;MVNVPKTRRTFCKKCGKHQPHKVTQYKKGKDSLYAQGKRRYDRKQSGYGGQTKPIFRKKAKTTKKIVLRLECVEPNCRSKRMLAIKRCKHFELGGDKKRKVYNYGWKVQSFS
;
A
#
# COMPACT_ATOMS: atom_id res chain seq x y z
N MET A 1 -4.01 13.43 -5.15
CA MET A 1 -2.78 12.62 -5.25
C MET A 1 -2.26 12.37 -3.85
N VAL A 2 -1.94 11.12 -3.47
CA VAL A 2 -1.24 10.83 -2.20
C VAL A 2 0.15 10.32 -2.53
N ASN A 3 1.18 11.04 -2.07
CA ASN A 3 2.58 10.67 -2.26
C ASN A 3 3.15 10.15 -0.93
N VAL A 4 3.77 8.97 -0.95
CA VAL A 4 4.46 8.38 0.20
C VAL A 4 5.93 8.16 -0.13
N PRO A 5 6.88 8.52 0.75
CA PRO A 5 8.30 8.31 0.46
C PRO A 5 8.65 6.82 0.42
N LYS A 6 9.64 6.47 -0.43
CA LYS A 6 10.17 5.08 -0.57
C LYS A 6 10.91 4.62 0.69
N THR A 7 11.37 5.55 1.52
CA THR A 7 12.04 5.28 2.80
C THR A 7 11.40 6.09 3.91
N ARG A 8 11.25 5.50 5.11
CA ARG A 8 10.73 6.20 6.29
C ARG A 8 11.39 5.68 7.55
N ARG A 9 11.88 6.57 8.41
CA ARG A 9 12.33 6.20 9.77
C ARG A 9 11.11 5.95 10.66
N THR A 10 11.03 4.76 11.25
CA THR A 10 9.92 4.39 12.12
C THR A 10 10.35 3.29 13.09
N PHE A 11 9.60 3.13 14.17
CA PHE A 11 9.88 2.12 15.19
C PHE A 11 9.83 0.70 14.61
N CYS A 12 10.90 -0.06 14.82
CA CYS A 12 10.97 -1.49 14.50
C CYS A 12 10.73 -2.30 15.78
N LYS A 13 9.68 -3.15 15.78
CA LYS A 13 9.34 -3.99 16.94
C LYS A 13 10.43 -5.00 17.30
N LYS A 14 11.14 -5.56 16.31
CA LYS A 14 12.21 -6.53 16.56
C LYS A 14 13.50 -5.88 17.08
N CYS A 15 13.82 -4.67 16.62
CA CYS A 15 15.05 -3.99 17.03
C CYS A 15 14.88 -3.13 18.29
N GLY A 16 13.64 -2.85 18.72
CA GLY A 16 13.37 -1.96 19.85
C GLY A 16 13.74 -0.49 19.61
N LYS A 17 14.13 -0.11 18.38
CA LYS A 17 14.58 1.23 18.03
C LYS A 17 14.00 1.72 16.70
N HIS A 18 14.10 3.04 16.48
CA HIS A 18 13.70 3.68 15.23
C HIS A 18 14.75 3.43 14.14
N GLN A 19 14.35 2.68 13.11
CA GLN A 19 15.22 2.37 11.98
C GLN A 19 14.64 2.85 10.65
N PRO A 20 15.47 3.07 9.62
CA PRO A 20 14.97 3.29 8.28
C PRO A 20 14.28 2.02 7.77
N HIS A 21 13.08 2.19 7.22
CA HIS A 21 12.31 1.13 6.59
C HIS A 21 12.12 1.44 5.11
N LYS A 22 12.31 0.44 4.26
CA LYS A 22 11.90 0.46 2.85
C LYS A 22 10.39 0.28 2.77
N VAL A 23 9.73 1.24 2.14
CA VAL A 23 8.28 1.25 1.96
C VAL A 23 7.95 0.65 0.60
N THR A 24 7.04 -0.32 0.57
CA THR A 24 6.51 -0.92 -0.67
C THR A 24 5.00 -1.02 -0.60
N GLN A 25 4.34 -1.07 -1.74
CA GLN A 25 2.90 -1.34 -1.78
C GLN A 25 2.64 -2.84 -1.59
N TYR A 26 1.75 -3.20 -0.67
CA TYR A 26 1.30 -4.58 -0.54
C TYR A 26 0.40 -4.96 -1.71
N LYS A 27 0.68 -6.13 -2.31
CA LYS A 27 -0.19 -6.79 -3.28
C LYS A 27 -0.71 -8.08 -2.67
N LYS A 28 -1.99 -8.38 -2.86
CA LYS A 28 -2.58 -9.66 -2.45
C LYS A 28 -1.92 -10.77 -3.28
N GLY A 29 -1.47 -11.84 -2.63
CA GLY A 29 -0.98 -13.03 -3.31
C GLY A 29 -2.10 -13.81 -4.01
N LYS A 30 -1.71 -14.80 -4.83
CA LYS A 30 -2.64 -15.76 -5.42
C LYS A 30 -3.28 -16.61 -4.31
N ASP A 31 -4.57 -16.88 -4.44
CA ASP A 31 -5.28 -17.73 -3.48
C ASP A 31 -4.82 -19.20 -3.62
N SER A 32 -4.61 -19.87 -2.49
CA SER A 32 -4.19 -21.29 -2.46
C SER A 32 -5.37 -22.23 -2.70
N LEU A 33 -5.18 -23.24 -3.55
CA LEU A 33 -6.20 -24.26 -3.84
C LEU A 33 -6.40 -25.25 -2.69
N TYR A 34 -5.35 -25.49 -1.89
CA TYR A 34 -5.36 -26.49 -0.82
C TYR A 34 -5.86 -25.93 0.52
N ALA A 35 -6.19 -24.64 0.58
CA ALA A 35 -6.81 -24.04 1.75
C ALA A 35 -8.12 -24.77 2.08
N GLN A 36 -8.36 -25.03 3.37
CA GLN A 36 -9.52 -25.81 3.84
C GLN A 36 -10.85 -25.27 3.28
N GLY A 37 -11.01 -23.94 3.22
CA GLY A 37 -12.21 -23.30 2.66
C GLY A 37 -12.42 -23.56 1.17
N LYS A 38 -11.33 -23.54 0.39
CA LYS A 38 -11.38 -23.81 -1.05
C LYS A 38 -11.66 -25.29 -1.33
N ARG A 39 -10.99 -26.22 -0.62
CA ARG A 39 -11.28 -27.67 -0.69
C ARG A 39 -12.74 -27.98 -0.37
N ARG A 40 -13.30 -27.39 0.68
CA ARG A 40 -14.72 -27.54 1.05
C ARG A 40 -15.64 -26.95 -0.02
N TYR A 41 -15.30 -25.78 -0.57
CA TYR A 41 -16.09 -25.13 -1.62
C TYR A 41 -16.13 -25.99 -2.88
N ASP A 42 -15.00 -26.51 -3.33
CA ASP A 42 -14.90 -27.30 -4.56
C ASP A 42 -15.66 -28.62 -4.44
N ARG A 43 -15.57 -29.31 -3.29
CA ARG A 43 -16.38 -30.49 -2.99
C ARG A 43 -17.87 -30.19 -2.90
N LYS A 44 -18.25 -28.99 -2.45
CA LYS A 44 -19.67 -28.58 -2.43
C LYS A 44 -20.16 -28.22 -3.83
N GLN A 45 -19.28 -27.67 -4.67
CA GLN A 45 -19.60 -27.17 -6.00
C GLN A 45 -19.65 -28.29 -7.05
N SER A 46 -19.06 -29.46 -6.78
CA SER A 46 -19.11 -30.63 -7.67
C SER A 46 -20.50 -31.28 -7.70
N GLY A 47 -20.89 -31.81 -8.85
CA GLY A 47 -22.19 -32.45 -9.08
C GLY A 47 -23.20 -31.52 -9.74
N TYR A 48 -24.47 -31.92 -9.73
CA TYR A 48 -25.58 -31.13 -10.27
C TYR A 48 -26.11 -30.12 -9.23
N GLY A 49 -26.83 -29.09 -9.68
CA GLY A 49 -27.45 -28.10 -8.78
C GLY A 49 -26.88 -26.67 -8.85
N GLY A 50 -25.99 -26.39 -9.81
CA GLY A 50 -25.55 -25.03 -10.12
C GLY A 50 -24.66 -24.39 -9.04
N GLN A 51 -24.80 -23.07 -8.84
CA GLN A 51 -23.92 -22.29 -7.95
C GLN A 51 -24.34 -22.42 -6.47
N THR A 52 -23.46 -22.95 -5.62
CA THR A 52 -23.84 -23.33 -4.23
C THR A 52 -23.61 -22.26 -3.15
N LYS A 53 -22.95 -21.16 -3.50
CA LYS A 53 -22.67 -20.02 -2.60
C LYS A 53 -22.98 -18.68 -3.29
N PRO A 54 -23.47 -17.68 -2.53
CA PRO A 54 -23.86 -16.40 -3.11
C PRO A 54 -22.67 -15.63 -3.68
N ILE A 55 -22.84 -15.04 -4.86
CA ILE A 55 -21.88 -14.12 -5.48
C ILE A 55 -22.33 -12.69 -5.17
N PHE A 56 -21.45 -11.90 -4.56
CA PHE A 56 -21.77 -10.51 -4.24
C PHE A 56 -21.73 -9.61 -5.49
N ARG A 57 -22.91 -9.18 -5.97
CA ARG A 57 -23.06 -8.36 -7.19
C ARG A 57 -23.06 -6.84 -6.95
N LYS A 58 -23.54 -6.36 -5.80
CA LYS A 58 -23.77 -4.91 -5.54
C LYS A 58 -22.53 -4.20 -4.95
N LYS A 59 -21.46 -4.04 -5.73
CA LYS A 59 -20.22 -3.37 -5.28
C LYS A 59 -20.34 -1.84 -5.31
N ALA A 60 -20.54 -1.21 -4.14
CA ALA A 60 -20.61 0.24 -4.02
C ALA A 60 -19.25 0.95 -3.91
N LYS A 61 -18.20 0.29 -3.41
CA LYS A 61 -16.89 0.93 -3.17
C LYS A 61 -16.00 0.88 -4.41
N THR A 62 -15.61 2.05 -4.89
CA THR A 62 -14.74 2.21 -6.08
C THR A 62 -13.25 2.14 -5.77
N THR A 63 -12.84 2.50 -4.54
CA THR A 63 -11.43 2.52 -4.10
C THR A 63 -11.17 1.51 -2.99
N LYS A 64 -9.90 1.15 -2.76
CA LYS A 64 -9.47 0.24 -1.70
C LYS A 64 -8.63 0.99 -0.65
N LYS A 65 -8.50 0.42 0.55
CA LYS A 65 -7.49 0.88 1.52
C LYS A 65 -6.13 0.39 1.04
N ILE A 66 -5.16 1.30 0.93
CA ILE A 66 -3.80 0.93 0.51
C ILE A 66 -3.02 0.49 1.75
N VAL A 67 -2.42 -0.69 1.65
CA VAL A 67 -1.55 -1.23 2.70
C VAL A 67 -0.11 -1.08 2.25
N LEU A 68 0.70 -0.45 3.08
CA LEU A 68 2.14 -0.35 2.91
C LEU A 68 2.82 -1.50 3.64
N ARG A 69 3.79 -2.13 2.99
CA ARG A 69 4.72 -3.07 3.59
C ARG A 69 6.02 -2.33 3.89
N LEU A 70 6.29 -2.18 5.19
CA LEU A 70 7.49 -1.56 5.73
C LEU A 70 8.50 -2.66 6.06
N GLU A 71 9.62 -2.67 5.37
CA GLU A 71 10.69 -3.64 5.58
C GLU A 71 11.88 -2.94 6.25
N CYS A 72 12.30 -3.43 7.42
CA CYS A 72 13.47 -2.89 8.11
C CYS A 72 14.73 -3.11 7.28
N VAL A 73 15.53 -2.07 7.09
CA VAL A 73 16.77 -2.12 6.28
C VAL A 73 17.89 -2.87 7.00
N GLU A 74 17.82 -2.98 8.33
CA GLU A 74 18.79 -3.73 9.14
C GLU A 74 18.94 -5.18 8.66
N PRO A 75 20.16 -5.62 8.27
CA PRO A 75 20.39 -6.92 7.64
C PRO A 75 20.01 -8.10 8.53
N ASN A 76 20.14 -7.93 9.85
CA ASN A 76 19.85 -8.95 10.86
C ASN A 76 18.34 -9.04 11.18
N CYS A 77 17.56 -7.99 10.85
CA CYS A 77 16.17 -7.90 11.26
C CYS A 77 15.20 -8.27 10.13
N ARG A 78 15.33 -7.59 8.97
CA ARG A 78 14.46 -7.71 7.77
C ARG A 78 12.97 -7.87 8.07
N SER A 79 12.52 -7.33 9.21
CA SER A 79 11.16 -7.52 9.68
C SER A 79 10.19 -6.70 8.85
N LYS A 80 9.01 -7.26 8.62
CA LYS A 80 7.98 -6.67 7.76
C LYS A 80 6.80 -6.28 8.61
N ARG A 81 6.36 -5.02 8.49
CA ARG A 81 5.16 -4.51 9.14
C ARG A 81 4.18 -3.97 8.11
N MET A 82 2.91 -4.34 8.23
CA MET A 82 1.83 -3.83 7.39
C MET A 82 1.22 -2.58 8.04
N LEU A 83 1.09 -1.50 7.27
CA LEU A 83 0.42 -0.27 7.70
C LEU A 83 -0.67 0.11 6.69
N ALA A 84 -1.93 0.14 7.12
CA ALA A 84 -3.03 0.57 6.28
C ALA A 84 -3.19 2.10 6.32
N ILE A 85 -3.33 2.71 5.15
CA ILE A 85 -3.69 4.13 4.99
C ILE A 85 -5.19 4.23 4.67
N LYS A 86 -5.76 5.43 4.84
CA LYS A 86 -7.10 5.78 4.35
C LYS A 86 -7.22 5.51 2.83
N ARG A 87 -8.46 5.40 2.34
CA ARG A 87 -8.74 5.17 0.92
C ARG A 87 -8.33 6.43 0.13
N CYS A 88 -7.68 6.22 -1.01
CA CYS A 88 -7.35 7.28 -1.95
C CYS A 88 -7.61 6.80 -3.38
N LYS A 89 -7.88 7.74 -4.30
CA LYS A 89 -8.12 7.44 -5.73
C LYS A 89 -6.81 7.16 -6.47
N HIS A 90 -5.81 8.02 -6.26
CA HIS A 90 -4.47 7.91 -6.87
C HIS A 90 -3.40 7.89 -5.78
N PHE A 91 -2.47 6.95 -5.90
CA PHE A 91 -1.38 6.71 -4.96
C PHE A 91 -0.07 6.57 -5.70
N GLU A 92 0.93 7.30 -5.23
CA GLU A 92 2.27 7.32 -5.81
C GLU A 92 3.30 7.08 -4.71
N LEU A 93 4.36 6.37 -5.07
CA LEU A 93 5.44 6.03 -4.15
C LEU A 93 6.73 6.71 -4.59
N GLY A 94 7.14 7.74 -3.84
CA GLY A 94 8.34 8.53 -4.10
C GLY A 94 8.22 9.43 -5.32
N GLY A 95 7.05 10.04 -5.53
CA GLY A 95 6.88 11.11 -6.52
C GLY A 95 7.55 12.41 -6.08
N ASP A 96 7.68 13.35 -7.01
CA ASP A 96 8.36 14.63 -6.76
C ASP A 96 7.68 15.43 -5.66
N LYS A 97 8.51 16.03 -4.80
CA LYS A 97 8.03 16.96 -3.78
C LYS A 97 7.65 18.26 -4.48
N LYS A 98 6.42 18.72 -4.27
CA LYS A 98 5.99 20.06 -4.73
C LYS A 98 6.90 21.11 -4.08
N ARG A 99 7.63 21.89 -4.90
CA ARG A 99 8.40 23.05 -4.44
C ARG A 99 7.45 24.22 -4.20
N LYS A 100 7.69 25.02 -3.15
CA LYS A 100 7.06 26.33 -3.03
C LYS A 100 7.84 27.30 -3.92
N VAL A 101 7.17 27.90 -4.89
CA VAL A 101 7.75 28.99 -5.68
C VAL A 101 7.62 30.25 -4.83
N TYR A 102 8.76 30.81 -4.39
CA TYR A 102 8.79 32.15 -3.83
C TYR A 102 9.06 33.11 -4.99
N ASN A 103 8.04 33.88 -5.40
CA ASN A 103 8.23 34.97 -6.35
C ASN A 103 8.99 36.10 -5.67
N TYR A 104 10.32 36.05 -5.67
CA TYR A 104 11.13 37.22 -5.39
C TYR A 104 11.20 38.06 -6.67
N GLY A 105 10.29 39.04 -6.79
CA GLY A 105 10.31 40.03 -7.85
C GLY A 105 11.46 41.00 -7.65
N TRP A 106 12.63 40.68 -8.22
CA TRP A 106 13.73 41.63 -8.31
C TRP A 106 13.39 42.64 -9.41
N LYS A 107 12.87 43.81 -9.00
CA LYS A 107 12.72 44.98 -9.85
C LYS A 107 14.14 45.45 -10.18
N VAL A 108 14.63 45.11 -11.36
CA VAL A 108 15.91 45.62 -11.86
C VAL A 108 15.69 47.11 -12.15
N GLN A 109 16.16 48.00 -11.27
CA GLN A 109 16.25 49.42 -11.59
C GLN A 109 17.38 49.58 -12.59
N SER A 110 17.01 49.76 -13.85
CA SER A 110 17.89 50.26 -14.90
C SER A 110 18.37 51.66 -14.52
N PHE A 111 19.62 51.77 -14.06
CA PHE A 111 20.32 53.05 -14.02
C PHE A 111 20.59 53.48 -15.46
N SER A 112 20.03 54.64 -15.83
CA SER A 112 20.39 55.40 -17.03
C SER A 112 21.46 56.42 -16.67
#